data_AF-A0A9Q0F7I3-F1
#
_entry.id   AF-A0A9Q0F7I3-F1
#
_cell.length_a   1.000
_cell.length_b   1.000
_cell.length_c   1.000
_cell.angle_alpha   90.00
_cell.angle_beta   90.00
_cell.angle_gamma   90.00
#
_symmetry.space_group_name_H-M   'P 1'
#
loop_
_entity.id
_entity.type
_entity.pdbx_description
1 polymer ?
#
loop_
_entity_poly.entity_id
_entity_poly.type
_entity_poly.pdbx_seq_one_letter_code
_entity_poly.pdbx_strand_id
1 'polypeptide(L)'
;MSGKKNLFPSTTHPLPLIVTCFGPAPLNRPSPSLSAARTLRSIVFLTVVEQWLHQVKSSSSSSASAAGTQPSLMAGLDIEWRPSFNRHIQNPVATLQLSVAYHCLIFQLVHYPALLPSLAEFLGDPRHVFVGVAIESDVEKLLEDYELLVRNTVDQ
;
A
#
# COMPACT_ATOMS: atom_id res chain seq x y z
N MET A 1 44.51 -13.84 10.99
CA MET A 1 45.00 -12.88 12.00
C MET A 1 44.25 -11.56 11.84
N SER A 2 43.63 -11.09 12.93
CA SER A 2 43.10 -9.73 13.24
C SER A 2 42.41 -8.92 12.14
N GLY A 3 41.16 -8.42 12.26
CA GLY A 3 40.39 -8.05 13.44
C GLY A 3 40.69 -6.61 13.89
N LYS A 4 39.80 -5.66 13.56
CA LYS A 4 39.53 -4.34 14.21
C LYS A 4 38.28 -3.71 13.53
N LYS A 5 37.05 -4.04 13.91
CA LYS A 5 36.11 -3.43 14.90
C LYS A 5 35.98 -1.90 14.96
N ASN A 6 34.69 -1.49 14.88
CA ASN A 6 34.00 -0.26 15.33
C ASN A 6 34.02 0.92 14.34
N LEU A 7 32.94 1.67 14.10
CA LEU A 7 31.82 2.03 14.96
C LEU A 7 30.61 2.47 14.09
N PHE A 8 29.46 1.82 14.23
CA PHE A 8 28.17 2.38 13.78
C PHE A 8 27.73 3.46 14.77
N PRO A 9 27.13 4.56 14.28
CA PRO A 9 26.00 5.09 15.01
C PRO A 9 24.78 5.40 14.13
N SER A 10 23.64 5.18 14.77
CA SER A 10 22.34 5.81 14.53
C SER A 10 21.52 5.30 13.34
N THR A 11 20.65 4.35 13.70
CA THR A 11 19.35 4.12 13.07
C THR A 11 18.55 5.43 13.01
N THR A 12 18.62 6.11 11.88
CA THR A 12 17.52 6.96 11.43
C THR A 12 16.54 6.04 10.72
N HIS A 13 15.41 5.77 11.39
CA HIS A 13 14.26 5.15 10.72
C HIS A 13 13.86 6.09 9.57
N PRO A 14 13.92 5.67 8.29
CA PRO A 14 13.28 6.45 7.25
C PRO A 14 11.79 6.49 7.60
N LEU A 15 11.25 7.70 7.68
CA LEU A 15 9.80 7.86 7.70
C LEU A 15 9.26 7.25 6.40
N PRO A 16 8.14 6.50 6.46
CA PRO A 16 7.38 6.12 5.29
C PRO A 16 7.17 7.35 4.40
N LEU A 17 7.71 7.33 3.19
CA LEU A 17 7.28 8.22 2.12
C LEU A 17 5.88 7.78 1.72
N ILE A 18 4.88 8.21 2.50
CA ILE A 18 3.50 8.26 2.04
C ILE A 18 3.45 9.45 1.09
N VAL A 19 3.61 9.20 -0.21
CA VAL A 19 3.28 10.21 -1.21
C VAL A 19 1.77 10.21 -1.35
N THR A 20 1.10 10.95 -0.47
CA THR A 20 -0.14 11.62 -0.85
C THR A 20 0.25 13.06 -1.17
N CYS A 21 -0.08 13.54 -2.36
CA CYS A 21 0.07 14.96 -2.68
C CYS A 21 -0.90 15.79 -1.82
N PHE A 22 -0.51 16.15 -0.60
CA PHE A 22 -1.20 17.15 0.22
C PHE A 22 -0.17 18.11 0.84
N GLY A 23 -0.48 19.42 0.78
CA GLY A 23 0.43 20.53 1.08
C GLY A 23 0.98 20.59 2.52
N PRO A 24 1.92 21.52 2.80
CA PRO A 24 2.75 21.48 4.00
C PRO A 24 1.96 21.72 5.30
N ALA A 25 2.18 20.85 6.29
CA ALA A 25 1.72 21.03 7.67
C ALA A 25 2.75 21.83 8.51
N PRO A 26 2.34 22.59 9.54
CA PRO A 26 3.22 23.46 10.31
C PRO A 26 4.14 22.69 11.27
N LEU A 27 5.42 23.10 11.29
CA LEU A 27 6.50 22.56 12.11
C LEU A 27 6.51 23.17 13.53
N ASN A 28 5.88 22.53 14.51
CA ASN A 28 6.37 22.43 15.90
C ASN A 28 5.43 21.57 16.77
N ARG A 29 5.76 20.30 17.04
CA ARG A 29 5.03 19.50 18.04
C ARG A 29 6.00 18.54 18.76
N PRO A 30 5.90 18.38 20.10
CA PRO A 30 6.76 17.48 20.85
C PRO A 30 6.66 16.03 20.36
N SER A 31 7.78 15.30 20.43
CA SER A 31 7.89 13.91 19.99
C SER A 31 6.99 13.01 20.84
N PRO A 32 6.04 12.27 20.24
CA PRO A 32 5.15 11.37 20.98
C PRO A 32 5.92 10.17 21.56
N SER A 33 5.40 9.58 22.64
CA SER A 33 5.91 8.31 23.19
C SER A 33 5.83 7.21 22.13
N LEU A 34 6.68 6.16 22.21
CA LEU A 34 6.69 5.07 21.22
C LEU A 34 5.31 4.41 21.01
N SER A 35 4.52 4.26 22.08
CA SER A 35 3.15 3.72 22.01
C SER A 35 2.20 4.69 21.27
N ALA A 36 2.20 5.98 21.66
CA ALA A 36 1.41 6.99 20.97
C ALA A 36 1.84 7.18 19.52
N ALA A 37 3.14 7.10 19.23
CA ALA A 37 3.70 7.15 17.89
C ALA A 37 3.27 5.94 17.03
N ARG A 38 3.20 4.73 17.60
CA ARG A 38 2.70 3.54 16.91
C ARG A 38 1.21 3.66 16.61
N THR A 39 0.39 4.05 17.58
CA THR A 39 -1.05 4.26 17.40
C THR A 39 -1.33 5.38 16.39
N LEU A 40 -0.64 6.52 16.49
CA LEU A 40 -0.77 7.61 15.52
C LEU A 40 -0.31 7.21 14.12
N ARG A 41 0.78 6.42 14.00
CA ARG A 41 1.19 5.85 12.71
C ARG A 41 0.09 4.97 12.14
N SER A 42 -0.40 3.98 12.87
CA SER A 42 -1.49 3.11 12.38
C SER A 42 -2.75 3.88 12.01
N ILE A 43 -3.15 4.90 12.79
CA ILE A 43 -4.29 5.77 12.48
C ILE A 43 -4.04 6.54 11.18
N VAL A 44 -2.89 7.20 11.02
CA VAL A 44 -2.58 7.96 9.80
C VAL A 44 -2.56 7.04 8.57
N PHE A 45 -1.93 5.87 8.68
CA PHE A 45 -1.89 4.85 7.62
C PHE A 45 -3.29 4.42 7.19
N LEU A 46 -4.17 4.10 8.14
CA LEU A 46 -5.57 3.76 7.89
C LEU A 46 -6.29 4.90 7.17
N THR A 47 -6.19 6.12 7.69
CA THR A 47 -6.91 7.28 7.12
C THR A 47 -6.49 7.58 5.69
N VAL A 48 -5.21 7.39 5.34
CA VAL A 48 -4.71 7.63 3.98
C VAL A 48 -5.33 6.66 2.99
N VAL A 49 -5.38 5.37 3.33
CA VAL A 49 -5.99 4.35 2.47
C VAL A 49 -7.48 4.61 2.29
N GLU A 50 -8.20 4.86 3.39
CA GLU A 50 -9.64 5.14 3.34
C GLU A 50 -9.98 6.40 2.53
N GLN A 51 -9.19 7.47 2.68
CA GLN A 51 -9.37 8.70 1.91
C GLN A 51 -9.13 8.48 0.42
N TRP A 52 -8.07 7.75 0.06
CA TRP A 52 -7.80 7.41 -1.34
C TRP A 52 -8.92 6.55 -1.93
N LEU A 53 -9.37 5.52 -1.21
CA LEU A 53 -10.49 4.66 -1.63
C LEU A 53 -11.77 5.48 -1.85
N HIS A 54 -12.09 6.38 -0.92
CA HIS A 54 -13.24 7.27 -1.06
C HIS A 54 -13.11 8.18 -2.29
N GLN A 55 -11.91 8.71 -2.55
CA GLN A 55 -11.64 9.59 -3.68
C GLN A 55 -11.83 8.89 -5.03
N VAL A 56 -11.27 7.69 -5.22
CA VAL A 56 -11.36 6.96 -6.50
C VAL A 56 -12.77 6.42 -6.75
N LYS A 57 -13.48 5.99 -5.70
CA LYS A 57 -14.88 5.57 -5.79
C LYS A 57 -15.80 6.75 -6.15
N SER A 58 -15.62 7.90 -5.48
CA SER A 58 -16.44 9.10 -5.74
C SER A 58 -16.25 9.65 -7.16
N SER A 59 -15.01 9.65 -7.65
CA SER A 59 -14.69 10.12 -9.01
C SER A 59 -15.36 9.26 -10.09
N SER A 60 -15.60 7.99 -9.80
CA SER A 60 -16.24 7.05 -10.71
C SER A 60 -17.76 7.20 -10.71
N SER A 61 -18.36 7.43 -9.54
CA SER A 61 -19.80 7.64 -9.38
C SER A 61 -20.32 8.88 -10.11
N SER A 62 -19.49 9.91 -10.30
CA SER A 62 -19.85 11.10 -11.10
C SER A 62 -20.04 10.80 -12.60
N SER A 63 -19.60 9.62 -13.07
CA SER A 63 -19.68 9.19 -14.47
C SER A 63 -20.69 8.06 -14.68
N ALA A 64 -21.44 7.64 -13.64
CA ALA A 64 -22.34 6.50 -13.71
C ALA A 64 -23.66 6.85 -14.43
N SER A 65 -23.93 6.19 -15.56
CA SER A 65 -25.21 6.24 -16.28
C SER A 65 -26.35 5.62 -15.47
N ALA A 66 -27.58 6.09 -15.68
CA ALA A 66 -28.82 5.85 -14.92
C ALA A 66 -29.31 4.40 -14.69
N ALA A 67 -28.49 3.37 -14.94
CA ALA A 67 -28.75 2.00 -14.50
C ALA A 67 -27.97 1.76 -13.19
N GLY A 68 -28.62 1.30 -12.12
CA GLY A 68 -28.08 1.17 -10.75
C GLY A 68 -26.90 0.20 -10.53
N THR A 69 -25.97 0.11 -11.49
CA THR A 69 -24.70 -0.61 -11.39
C THR A 69 -23.63 0.38 -10.97
N GLN A 70 -22.91 0.09 -9.88
CA GLN A 70 -21.75 0.91 -9.50
C GLN A 70 -20.71 0.87 -10.63
N PRO A 71 -20.07 2.00 -10.93
CA PRO A 71 -19.10 2.09 -12.01
C PRO A 71 -17.88 1.21 -11.73
N SER A 72 -17.49 0.43 -12.74
CA SER A 72 -16.25 -0.35 -12.73
C SER A 72 -15.03 0.56 -12.75
N LEU A 73 -14.02 0.23 -11.96
CA LEU A 73 -12.73 0.91 -11.93
C LEU A 73 -11.67 0.09 -12.66
N MET A 74 -10.79 0.76 -13.41
CA MET A 74 -9.55 0.17 -13.90
C MET A 74 -8.40 0.77 -13.08
N ALA A 75 -7.59 -0.09 -12.47
CA ALA A 75 -6.50 0.31 -11.60
C ALA A 75 -5.19 -0.37 -12.00
N GLY A 76 -4.09 0.40 -12.09
CA GLY A 76 -2.76 -0.19 -12.13
C GLY A 76 -2.38 -0.74 -10.76
N LEU A 77 -1.78 -1.93 -10.72
CA LEU A 77 -1.30 -2.59 -9.51
C LEU A 77 0.15 -3.01 -9.69
N ASP A 78 0.96 -2.75 -8.68
CA ASP A 78 2.35 -3.18 -8.60
C ASP A 78 2.75 -3.40 -7.13
N ILE A 79 3.67 -4.32 -6.87
CA ILE A 79 4.18 -4.59 -5.53
C ILE A 79 5.69 -4.70 -5.49
N GLU A 80 6.28 -4.29 -4.37
CA GLU A 80 7.73 -4.26 -4.20
C GLU A 80 8.13 -4.98 -2.93
N TRP A 81 9.17 -5.81 -3.00
CA TRP A 81 9.76 -6.49 -1.85
C TRP A 81 11.27 -6.61 -1.96
N ARG A 82 11.93 -6.74 -0.81
CA ARG A 82 13.38 -6.89 -0.77
C ARG A 82 13.78 -8.26 -1.32
N PRO A 83 14.71 -8.38 -2.28
CA PRO A 83 15.22 -9.68 -2.71
C PRO A 83 16.06 -10.32 -1.60
N SER A 84 16.10 -11.65 -1.59
CA SER A 84 16.92 -12.44 -0.67
C SER A 84 17.97 -13.23 -1.44
N PHE A 85 19.23 -13.15 -1.00
CA PHE A 85 20.32 -13.98 -1.54
C PHE A 85 20.26 -15.44 -1.05
N ASN A 86 19.41 -15.71 -0.06
CA ASN A 86 19.12 -17.07 0.39
C ASN A 86 17.80 -17.52 -0.25
N ARG A 87 17.87 -18.51 -1.15
CA ARG A 87 16.72 -19.09 -1.86
C ARG A 87 15.61 -19.65 -0.96
N HIS A 88 15.91 -19.90 0.31
CA HIS A 88 14.97 -20.41 1.30
C HIS A 88 14.29 -19.32 2.12
N ILE A 89 14.70 -18.05 1.94
CA ILE A 89 14.12 -16.91 2.62
C ILE A 89 13.41 -16.08 1.57
N GLN A 90 12.09 -15.94 1.70
CA GLN A 90 11.32 -14.96 0.96
C GLN A 90 10.95 -13.82 1.90
N ASN A 91 11.13 -12.58 1.45
CA ASN A 91 10.69 -11.42 2.22
C ASN A 91 9.23 -11.11 1.86
N PRO A 92 8.43 -10.64 2.83
CA PRO A 92 7.05 -10.25 2.55
C PRO A 92 7.01 -9.04 1.62
N VAL A 93 5.86 -8.83 0.95
CA VAL A 93 5.58 -7.59 0.23
C VAL A 93 5.83 -6.39 1.15
N ALA A 94 6.70 -5.47 0.71
CA ALA A 94 7.02 -4.28 1.49
C ALA A 94 6.10 -3.11 1.13
N THR A 95 5.80 -2.94 -0.16
CA THR A 95 5.02 -1.83 -0.70
C THR A 95 3.97 -2.35 -1.68
N LEU A 96 2.75 -1.84 -1.56
CA LEU A 96 1.68 -1.95 -2.55
C LEU A 96 1.51 -0.59 -3.25
N GLN A 97 1.42 -0.61 -4.56
CA GLN A 97 1.16 0.56 -5.39
C GLN A 97 -0.17 0.36 -6.12
N LEU A 98 -1.07 1.34 -6.03
CA LEU A 98 -2.32 1.36 -6.77
C LEU A 98 -2.45 2.68 -7.51
N SER A 99 -2.89 2.64 -8.77
CA SER A 99 -3.11 3.85 -9.56
C SER A 99 -4.45 3.81 -10.28
N VAL A 100 -5.24 4.87 -10.14
CA VAL A 100 -6.52 5.05 -10.84
C VAL A 100 -6.52 6.44 -11.46
N ALA A 101 -6.52 6.52 -12.79
CA ALA A 101 -6.38 7.78 -13.52
C ALA A 101 -5.17 8.60 -13.01
N TYR A 102 -5.42 9.76 -12.37
CA TYR A 102 -4.38 10.65 -11.83
C TYR A 102 -4.13 10.47 -10.32
N HIS A 103 -4.70 9.43 -9.70
CA HIS A 103 -4.59 9.19 -8.27
C HIS A 103 -3.79 7.91 -7.98
N CYS A 104 -2.63 8.07 -7.35
CA CYS A 104 -1.80 6.96 -6.92
C CYS A 104 -1.79 6.84 -5.39
N LEU A 105 -1.79 5.59 -4.92
CA LEU A 105 -1.56 5.20 -3.54
C LEU A 105 -0.26 4.39 -3.50
N ILE A 106 0.69 4.81 -2.69
CA ILE A 106 1.89 4.03 -2.35
C ILE A 106 1.78 3.67 -0.87
N PHE A 107 1.60 2.39 -0.57
CA PHE A 107 1.27 1.90 0.76
C PHE A 107 2.29 0.88 1.26
N GLN A 108 2.96 1.18 2.38
CA GLN A 108 3.97 0.29 2.94
C GLN A 108 3.34 -0.81 3.81
N LEU A 109 2.95 -1.93 3.17
CA LEU A 109 2.33 -3.10 3.78
C LEU A 109 3.12 -3.67 4.97
N VAL A 110 4.47 -3.65 4.92
CA VAL A 110 5.32 -4.18 6.00
C VAL A 110 5.13 -3.48 7.35
N HIS A 111 4.59 -2.26 7.35
CA HIS A 111 4.30 -1.51 8.58
C HIS A 111 2.87 -1.71 9.08
N TYR A 112 2.05 -2.45 8.33
CA TYR A 112 0.65 -2.71 8.65
C TYR A 112 0.31 -4.18 8.38
N PRO A 113 0.71 -5.10 9.28
CA PRO A 113 0.53 -6.54 9.07
C PRO A 113 -0.92 -7.02 9.28
N ALA A 114 -1.82 -6.14 9.74
CA ALA A 114 -3.23 -6.48 9.90
C ALA A 114 -3.98 -6.24 8.57
N LEU A 115 -4.96 -7.08 8.26
CA LEU A 115 -5.82 -6.89 7.09
C LEU A 115 -6.58 -5.56 7.20
N LEU A 116 -6.57 -4.78 6.13
CA LEU A 116 -7.42 -3.61 5.95
C LEU A 116 -8.72 -4.03 5.26
N PRO A 117 -9.88 -4.13 5.96
CA PRO A 117 -11.08 -4.70 5.37
C PRO A 117 -11.56 -3.96 4.11
N SER A 118 -11.46 -2.63 4.10
CA SER A 118 -11.83 -1.78 2.97
C SER A 118 -10.93 -1.96 1.74
N LEU A 119 -9.63 -2.17 1.96
CA LEU A 119 -8.67 -2.48 0.90
C LEU A 119 -8.90 -3.89 0.35
N ALA A 120 -9.13 -4.87 1.23
CA ALA A 120 -9.44 -6.23 0.83
C ALA A 120 -10.74 -6.31 0.02
N GLU A 121 -11.78 -5.60 0.45
CA GLU A 121 -13.04 -5.46 -0.29
C GLU A 121 -12.82 -4.81 -1.66
N PHE A 122 -12.00 -3.75 -1.73
CA PHE A 122 -11.68 -3.06 -2.97
C PHE A 122 -10.94 -3.94 -3.98
N LEU A 123 -9.92 -4.68 -3.53
CA LEU A 123 -9.13 -5.60 -4.35
C LEU A 123 -9.94 -6.84 -4.77
N GLY A 124 -10.83 -7.32 -3.90
CA GLY A 124 -11.64 -8.51 -4.11
C GLY A 124 -12.96 -8.29 -4.86
N ASP A 125 -13.27 -7.04 -5.22
CA ASP A 125 -14.48 -6.68 -5.97
C ASP A 125 -14.30 -7.02 -7.47
N PRO A 126 -15.06 -8.00 -8.02
CA PRO A 126 -14.90 -8.42 -9.41
C PRO A 126 -15.31 -7.36 -10.43
N ARG A 127 -15.93 -6.24 -10.01
CA ARG A 127 -16.27 -5.13 -10.90
C ARG A 127 -15.07 -4.25 -11.24
N HIS A 128 -14.01 -4.29 -10.43
CA HIS A 128 -12.78 -3.59 -10.72
C HIS A 128 -11.88 -4.45 -11.61
N VAL A 129 -11.06 -3.84 -12.45
CA VAL A 129 -10.04 -4.48 -13.28
C VAL A 129 -8.67 -4.00 -12.80
N PHE A 130 -7.77 -4.93 -12.49
CA PHE A 130 -6.40 -4.61 -12.10
C PHE A 130 -5.43 -4.95 -13.22
N VAL A 131 -4.63 -3.97 -13.65
CA VAL A 131 -3.65 -4.11 -14.73
C VAL A 131 -2.24 -4.02 -14.17
N GLY A 132 -1.32 -4.84 -14.67
CA GLY A 132 0.09 -4.83 -14.25
C GLY A 132 0.93 -5.71 -15.16
N VAL A 133 2.25 -5.65 -15.02
CA VAL A 133 3.19 -6.49 -15.78
C VAL A 133 3.55 -7.71 -14.94
N ALA A 134 3.39 -8.91 -15.50
CA ALA A 134 3.55 -10.17 -14.76
C ALA A 134 2.70 -10.22 -13.48
N ILE A 135 1.51 -9.58 -13.52
CA ILE A 135 0.65 -9.33 -12.36
C ILE A 135 0.19 -10.62 -11.65
N GLU A 136 0.19 -11.76 -12.32
CA GLU A 136 -0.14 -13.05 -11.71
C GLU A 136 0.78 -13.38 -10.52
N SER A 137 2.10 -13.12 -10.66
CA SER A 137 3.07 -13.34 -9.58
C SER A 137 2.83 -12.39 -8.40
N ASP A 138 2.41 -11.16 -8.71
CA ASP A 138 2.13 -10.14 -7.71
C ASP A 138 0.92 -10.49 -6.85
N VAL A 139 -0.16 -10.94 -7.48
CA VAL A 139 -1.39 -11.28 -6.77
C VAL A 139 -1.28 -12.60 -6.01
N GLU A 140 -0.51 -13.57 -6.51
CA GLU A 140 -0.16 -14.78 -5.76
C GLU A 140 0.60 -14.39 -4.49
N LYS A 141 1.61 -13.53 -4.61
CA LYS A 141 2.41 -13.07 -3.47
C LYS A 141 1.61 -12.25 -2.45
N LEU A 142 0.67 -11.42 -2.90
CA LEU A 142 -0.24 -10.68 -2.02
C LEU A 142 -1.18 -11.61 -1.24
N LEU A 143 -1.67 -12.67 -1.89
CA LEU A 143 -2.51 -13.67 -1.24
C LEU A 143 -1.72 -14.46 -0.19
N GLU A 144 -0.49 -14.87 -0.50
CA GLU A 144 0.39 -15.62 0.41
C GLU A 144 0.84 -14.79 1.63
N ASP A 145 1.28 -13.54 1.40
CA ASP A 145 1.86 -12.73 2.46
C ASP A 145 0.82 -12.03 3.34
N TYR A 146 -0.36 -11.70 2.79
CA TYR A 146 -1.34 -10.80 3.42
C TYR A 146 -2.81 -11.25 3.31
N GLU A 147 -3.10 -12.41 2.71
CA GLU A 147 -4.48 -12.88 2.46
C GLU A 147 -5.31 -11.89 1.62
N LEU A 148 -4.63 -11.07 0.80
CA LEU A 148 -5.27 -10.08 -0.07
C LEU A 148 -5.60 -10.71 -1.43
N LEU A 149 -6.86 -11.14 -1.59
CA LEU A 149 -7.36 -11.59 -2.87
C LEU A 149 -7.57 -10.40 -3.82
N VAL A 150 -6.86 -10.41 -4.95
CA VAL A 150 -7.11 -9.50 -6.07
C VAL A 150 -7.92 -10.24 -7.14
N ARG A 151 -9.05 -9.68 -7.55
CA ARG A 151 -9.89 -10.25 -8.61
C ARG A 151 -9.71 -9.52 -9.93
N ASN A 152 -10.01 -10.21 -11.04
CA ASN A 152 -10.13 -9.62 -12.38
C ASN A 152 -8.87 -8.85 -12.81
N THR A 153 -7.78 -9.60 -12.96
CA THR A 153 -6.48 -9.10 -13.38
C THR A 153 -6.31 -9.19 -14.90
N VAL A 154 -5.52 -8.28 -15.46
CA VAL A 154 -5.10 -8.29 -16.87
C VAL A 154 -3.61 -8.02 -16.93
N ASP A 155 -2.87 -8.99 -17.46
CA ASP A 155 -1.44 -8.84 -17.74
C ASP A 155 -1.21 -7.99 -19.00
N GLN A 156 -0.21 -7.10 -18.98
CA GLN A 156 0.08 -6.12 -20.06
C GLN A 156 1.55 -6.13 -20.48
#